data_AF-A0A2E4XJ11-F1
#
_entry.id   AF-A0A2E4XJ11-F1
#
_cell.length_a   1.000
_cell.length_b   1.000
_cell.length_c   1.000
_cell.angle_alpha   90.00
_cell.angle_beta   90.00
_cell.angle_gamma   90.00
#
_symmetry.space_group_name_H-M   'P 1'
#
loop_
_entity.id
_entity.type
_entity.pdbx_description
1 polymer ?
#
loop_
_entity_poly.entity_id
_entity_poly.type
_entity_poly.pdbx_seq_one_letter_code
_entity_poly.pdbx_strand_id
1 'polypeptide(L)'
;MELNQHLCSPMQKQRTYQTQIANHQKSHLNWFRELVLIGAFYALYSWIRNQFGSASVEPDIALRNARHMIDAERFVGLYVEADIQSWFIGWDFFIRFCNIFYGTLHFVVTLGALLYLYFRQPEAYPRWRTIGLTTTGLALIGFAAYPLMPPRLLGNCGTYGACIESSPFVDTVAELGGLWSFDSGMMENLSNQYAAMPSLHFAWALWSYLALKPFVENKLIQVAIWLYPSCTLFAIVVTANHYWIDAVGGGLIILAGYWIGSRLQEWSDSRPFLRNSS
;
A
#
# COMPACT_ATOMS: atom_id res chain seq x y z
N MET A 1 67.91 23.34 1.55
CA MET A 1 67.81 22.48 0.35
C MET A 1 66.48 21.76 0.46
N GLU A 2 65.40 22.49 0.15
CA GLU A 2 64.05 21.94 0.09
C GLU A 2 63.79 21.45 -1.33
N LEU A 3 63.33 20.21 -1.48
CA LEU A 3 62.19 19.89 -2.34
C LEU A 3 61.71 18.46 -2.04
N ASN A 4 60.67 18.42 -1.20
CA ASN A 4 59.74 17.33 -1.07
C ASN A 4 59.08 17.02 -2.42
N GLN A 5 59.04 15.75 -2.81
CA GLN A 5 57.96 15.23 -3.68
C GLN A 5 57.79 13.73 -3.43
N HIS A 6 56.90 13.41 -2.49
CA HIS A 6 56.36 12.06 -2.32
C HIS A 6 55.59 11.66 -3.58
N LEU A 7 56.18 10.78 -4.40
CA LEU A 7 55.52 10.12 -5.51
C LEU A 7 54.47 9.13 -4.95
N CYS A 8 53.22 9.58 -4.86
CA CYS A 8 52.07 8.73 -4.57
C CYS A 8 51.89 7.73 -5.72
N SER A 9 51.82 6.42 -5.43
CA SER A 9 51.83 5.37 -6.46
C SER A 9 50.58 5.44 -7.36
N PRO A 10 50.66 5.02 -8.63
CA PRO A 10 49.50 4.99 -9.55
C PRO A 10 48.30 4.23 -8.97
N MET A 11 48.55 3.17 -8.21
CA MET A 11 47.53 2.37 -7.52
C MET A 11 46.85 3.12 -6.36
N GLN A 12 47.59 3.97 -5.64
CA GLN A 12 47.00 4.85 -4.63
C GLN A 12 46.13 5.92 -5.28
N LYS A 13 46.57 6.53 -6.39
CA LYS A 13 45.73 7.48 -7.15
C LYS A 13 44.44 6.83 -7.65
N GLN A 14 44.49 5.61 -8.18
CA GLN A 14 43.30 4.86 -8.62
C GLN A 14 42.35 4.51 -7.47
N ARG A 15 42.87 4.05 -6.32
CA ARG A 15 42.04 3.84 -5.12
C ARG A 15 41.41 5.15 -4.64
N THR A 16 42.16 6.24 -4.57
CA THR A 16 41.63 7.54 -4.15
C THR A 16 40.59 8.07 -5.14
N TYR A 17 40.76 7.87 -6.44
CA TYR A 17 39.77 8.22 -7.48
C TYR A 17 38.50 7.38 -7.35
N GLN A 18 38.62 6.06 -7.13
CA GLN A 18 37.46 5.19 -6.94
C GLN A 18 36.72 5.50 -5.63
N THR A 19 37.44 5.80 -4.55
CA THR A 19 36.85 6.23 -3.28
C THR A 19 36.23 7.63 -3.39
N GLN A 20 36.78 8.53 -4.22
CA GLN A 20 36.17 9.83 -4.51
C GLN A 20 34.91 9.69 -5.35
N ILE A 21 34.88 8.84 -6.38
CA ILE A 21 33.66 8.55 -7.16
C ILE A 21 32.59 7.90 -6.28
N ALA A 22 32.97 6.96 -5.40
CA ALA A 22 32.06 6.33 -4.45
C ALA A 22 31.53 7.31 -3.38
N ASN A 23 32.34 8.28 -2.93
CA ASN A 23 31.91 9.32 -1.99
C ASN A 23 31.13 10.47 -2.66
N HIS A 24 31.27 10.68 -3.97
CA HIS A 24 30.56 11.73 -4.71
C HIS A 24 29.14 11.32 -5.15
N GLN A 25 28.78 10.05 -4.98
CA GLN A 25 27.42 9.54 -5.22
C GLN A 25 26.69 9.18 -3.93
N LYS A 26 26.80 9.97 -2.86
CA LYS A 26 25.68 10.02 -1.91
C LYS A 26 24.67 10.97 -2.51
N SER A 27 23.61 10.43 -3.11
CA SER A 27 22.50 11.27 -3.57
C SER A 27 21.93 11.99 -2.33
N HIS A 28 22.18 13.30 -2.22
CA HIS A 28 21.52 14.10 -1.20
C HIS A 28 20.05 14.20 -1.60
N LEU A 29 19.20 13.41 -0.95
CA LEU A 29 17.76 13.46 -1.17
C LEU A 29 17.25 14.87 -0.82
N ASN A 30 16.55 15.49 -1.77
CA ASN A 30 15.99 16.82 -1.58
C ASN A 30 14.65 16.69 -0.85
N TRP A 31 14.65 16.95 0.47
CA TRP A 31 13.45 16.85 1.32
C TRP A 31 12.29 17.73 0.83
N PHE A 32 12.58 18.90 0.23
CA PHE A 32 11.55 19.79 -0.29
C PHE A 32 10.81 19.15 -1.47
N ARG A 33 11.55 18.48 -2.36
CA ARG A 33 10.95 17.68 -3.46
C ARG A 33 10.05 16.59 -2.91
N GLU A 34 10.45 15.90 -1.85
CA GLU A 34 9.64 14.84 -1.23
C GLU A 34 8.35 15.41 -0.63
N LEU A 35 8.41 16.56 0.04
CA LEU A 35 7.20 17.25 0.52
C LEU A 35 6.27 17.67 -0.61
N VAL A 36 6.81 18.22 -1.70
CA VAL A 36 6.01 18.58 -2.89
C VAL A 36 5.37 17.34 -3.51
N LEU A 37 6.09 16.22 -3.61
CA LEU A 37 5.55 14.96 -4.12
C LEU A 37 4.43 14.42 -3.23
N ILE A 38 4.64 14.39 -1.91
CA ILE A 38 3.62 13.95 -0.95
C ILE A 38 2.40 14.87 -1.02
N GLY A 39 2.61 16.19 -1.05
CA GLY A 39 1.53 17.18 -1.14
C GLY A 39 0.74 17.06 -2.44
N ALA A 40 1.42 16.91 -3.58
CA ALA A 40 0.78 16.71 -4.88
C ALA A 40 0.01 15.38 -4.94
N PHE A 41 0.58 14.30 -4.41
CA PHE A 41 -0.08 13.01 -4.34
C PHE A 41 -1.32 13.05 -3.43
N TYR A 42 -1.20 13.69 -2.26
CA TYR A 42 -2.33 13.88 -1.34
C TYR A 42 -3.45 14.73 -1.97
N ALA A 43 -3.10 15.80 -2.69
CA ALA A 43 -4.06 16.61 -3.42
C ALA A 43 -4.77 15.81 -4.53
N LEU A 44 -4.02 15.02 -5.30
CA LEU A 44 -4.58 14.15 -6.34
C LEU A 44 -5.49 13.07 -5.73
N TYR A 45 -5.03 12.41 -4.66
CA TYR A 45 -5.83 11.44 -3.90
C TYR A 45 -7.14 12.06 -3.42
N SER A 46 -7.07 13.22 -2.78
CA SER A 46 -8.23 13.93 -2.26
C SER A 46 -9.20 14.31 -3.38
N TRP A 47 -8.68 14.76 -4.54
CA TRP A 47 -9.49 15.07 -5.71
C TRP A 47 -10.20 13.83 -6.27
N ILE A 48 -9.48 12.73 -6.52
CA ILE A 48 -10.07 11.49 -7.03
C ILE A 48 -11.12 10.97 -6.04
N ARG A 49 -10.82 10.95 -4.74
CA ARG A 49 -11.76 10.53 -3.70
C ARG A 49 -13.02 11.39 -3.68
N ASN A 50 -12.89 12.71 -3.80
CA ASN A 50 -14.05 13.60 -3.75
C ASN A 50 -14.91 13.49 -5.02
N GLN A 51 -14.34 13.05 -6.16
CA GLN A 51 -15.08 12.86 -7.41
C GLN A 51 -15.67 11.45 -7.58
N PHE A 52 -14.98 10.42 -7.09
CA PHE A 52 -15.30 9.00 -7.36
C PHE A 52 -15.42 8.16 -6.08
N GLY A 53 -15.51 8.82 -4.92
CA GLY A 53 -15.66 8.16 -3.62
C GLY A 53 -17.10 7.72 -3.34
N SER A 54 -17.29 7.05 -2.20
CA SER A 54 -18.61 6.64 -1.71
C SER A 54 -19.60 7.80 -1.51
N ALA A 55 -19.13 9.05 -1.49
CA ALA A 55 -19.98 10.25 -1.47
C ALA A 55 -20.60 10.61 -2.84
N SER A 56 -20.06 10.09 -3.95
CA SER A 56 -20.52 10.39 -5.32
C SER A 56 -20.99 9.17 -6.10
N VAL A 57 -20.75 7.96 -5.57
CA VAL A 57 -21.19 6.71 -6.18
C VAL A 57 -22.46 6.22 -5.51
N GLU A 58 -23.50 5.99 -6.30
CA GLU A 58 -24.75 5.37 -5.82
C GLU A 58 -24.47 3.95 -5.28
N PRO A 59 -24.97 3.60 -4.07
CA PRO A 59 -24.79 2.27 -3.48
C PRO A 59 -25.16 1.12 -4.42
N ASP A 60 -26.19 1.31 -5.27
CA ASP A 60 -26.63 0.33 -6.26
C ASP A 60 -25.57 -0.02 -7.30
N ILE A 61 -24.71 0.92 -7.70
CA ILE A 61 -23.61 0.65 -8.63
C ILE A 61 -22.60 -0.28 -7.96
N ALA A 62 -22.19 0.06 -6.74
CA ALA A 62 -21.21 -0.71 -5.97
C ALA A 62 -21.75 -2.12 -5.63
N LEU A 63 -23.05 -2.23 -5.34
CA LEU A 63 -23.73 -3.49 -5.09
C LEU A 63 -23.80 -4.38 -6.33
N ARG A 64 -24.08 -3.82 -7.52
CA ARG A 64 -24.05 -4.59 -8.77
C ARG A 64 -22.67 -5.18 -9.04
N ASN A 65 -21.62 -4.40 -8.83
CA ASN A 65 -20.24 -4.89 -8.96
C ASN A 65 -19.93 -5.98 -7.92
N ALA A 66 -20.44 -5.85 -6.69
CA ALA A 66 -20.32 -6.90 -5.67
C ALA A 66 -21.00 -8.19 -6.09
N ARG A 67 -22.20 -8.14 -6.67
CA ARG A 67 -22.87 -9.33 -7.22
C ARG A 67 -22.05 -9.99 -8.32
N HIS A 68 -21.51 -9.22 -9.27
CA HIS A 68 -20.63 -9.76 -10.31
C HIS A 68 -19.38 -10.44 -9.72
N MET A 69 -18.79 -9.85 -8.67
CA MET A 69 -17.64 -10.45 -7.98
C MET A 69 -18.00 -11.78 -7.34
N ILE A 70 -19.10 -11.82 -6.58
CA ILE A 70 -19.60 -13.02 -5.92
C ILE A 70 -19.93 -14.11 -6.94
N ASP A 71 -20.58 -13.75 -8.06
CA ASP A 71 -20.89 -14.69 -9.13
C ASP A 71 -19.62 -15.27 -9.77
N ALA A 72 -18.60 -14.45 -9.97
CA ALA A 72 -17.29 -14.89 -10.48
C ALA A 72 -16.59 -15.85 -9.50
N GLU A 73 -16.60 -15.55 -8.20
CA GLU A 73 -16.04 -16.42 -7.16
C GLU A 73 -16.77 -17.76 -7.06
N ARG A 74 -18.10 -17.73 -7.12
CA ARG A 74 -18.93 -18.93 -7.14
C ARG A 74 -18.68 -19.75 -8.40
N PHE A 75 -18.51 -19.11 -9.55
CA PHE A 75 -18.20 -19.79 -10.80
C PHE A 75 -16.87 -20.54 -10.74
N VAL A 76 -15.83 -19.96 -10.12
CA VAL A 76 -14.54 -20.64 -9.93
C VAL A 76 -14.52 -21.59 -8.73
N GLY A 77 -15.61 -21.64 -7.94
CA GLY A 77 -15.74 -22.50 -6.76
C GLY A 77 -14.94 -22.04 -5.54
N LEU A 78 -14.56 -20.76 -5.48
CA LEU A 78 -13.74 -20.18 -4.40
C LEU A 78 -14.46 -19.04 -3.67
N TYR A 79 -15.77 -19.17 -3.46
CA TYR A 79 -16.52 -18.27 -2.59
C TYR A 79 -16.43 -18.78 -1.15
N VAL A 80 -15.43 -18.30 -0.40
CA VAL A 80 -15.01 -18.88 0.90
C VAL A 80 -15.06 -17.87 2.05
N GLU A 81 -15.23 -16.59 1.75
CA GLU A 81 -15.16 -15.49 2.71
C GLU A 81 -16.20 -15.62 3.82
N ALA A 82 -17.41 -16.06 3.47
CA ALA A 82 -18.49 -16.29 4.43
C ALA A 82 -18.14 -17.41 5.42
N ASP A 83 -17.54 -18.50 4.94
CA ASP A 83 -17.11 -19.62 5.79
C ASP A 83 -15.94 -19.18 6.70
N ILE A 84 -14.99 -18.43 6.15
CA ILE A 84 -13.86 -17.88 6.93
C ILE A 84 -14.39 -16.96 8.03
N GLN A 85 -15.21 -15.95 7.69
CA GLN A 85 -15.70 -15.01 8.70
C GLN A 85 -16.55 -15.74 9.76
N SER A 86 -17.49 -16.60 9.35
CA SER A 86 -18.39 -17.29 10.28
C SER A 86 -17.65 -18.17 11.30
N TRP A 87 -16.49 -18.75 10.93
CA TRP A 87 -15.67 -19.49 11.89
C TRP A 87 -15.13 -18.57 13.00
N PHE A 88 -14.64 -17.39 12.65
CA PHE A 88 -13.97 -16.50 13.60
C PHE A 88 -14.88 -15.44 14.23
N ILE A 89 -16.13 -15.28 13.75
CA ILE A 89 -16.99 -14.14 14.14
C ILE A 89 -17.31 -14.12 15.63
N GLY A 90 -17.37 -15.28 16.28
CA GLY A 90 -17.58 -15.38 17.73
C GLY A 90 -16.33 -15.11 18.58
N TRP A 91 -15.18 -14.80 17.96
CA TRP A 91 -13.92 -14.54 18.66
C TRP A 91 -13.66 -13.03 18.70
N ASP A 92 -14.48 -12.29 19.44
CA ASP A 92 -14.51 -10.82 19.47
C ASP A 92 -13.12 -10.17 19.60
N PHE A 93 -12.28 -10.65 20.52
CA PHE A 93 -10.92 -10.12 20.72
C PHE A 93 -10.07 -10.28 19.46
N PHE A 94 -10.17 -11.43 18.80
CA PHE A 94 -9.44 -11.73 17.58
C PHE A 94 -9.92 -10.86 16.41
N ILE A 95 -11.23 -10.71 16.24
CA ILE A 95 -11.79 -9.84 15.19
C ILE A 95 -11.42 -8.37 15.43
N ARG A 96 -11.48 -7.88 16.68
CA ARG A 96 -11.01 -6.52 17.03
C ARG A 96 -9.52 -6.35 16.73
N PHE A 97 -8.70 -7.36 17.03
CA PHE A 97 -7.30 -7.36 16.64
C PHE A 97 -7.14 -7.27 15.12
N CYS A 98 -7.88 -8.06 14.34
CA CYS A 98 -7.85 -7.99 12.88
C CYS A 98 -8.30 -6.61 12.35
N ASN A 99 -9.36 -6.03 12.91
CA ASN A 99 -9.84 -4.68 12.57
C ASN A 99 -8.73 -3.62 12.76
N ILE A 100 -8.08 -3.65 13.93
CA ILE A 100 -6.94 -2.77 14.22
C ILE A 100 -5.78 -3.07 13.28
N PHE A 101 -5.48 -4.34 13.06
CA PHE A 101 -4.33 -4.79 12.30
C PHE A 101 -4.41 -4.26 10.86
N TYR A 102 -5.50 -4.57 10.16
CA TYR A 102 -5.65 -4.13 8.78
C TYR A 102 -5.85 -2.61 8.73
N GLY A 103 -6.56 -2.01 9.69
CA GLY A 103 -6.83 -0.57 9.72
C GLY A 103 -5.61 0.31 10.00
N THR A 104 -4.54 -0.23 10.60
CA THR A 104 -3.38 0.57 11.04
C THR A 104 -2.04 0.19 10.42
N LEU A 105 -1.71 -1.11 10.35
CA LEU A 105 -0.33 -1.50 10.02
C LEU A 105 0.07 -1.11 8.60
N HIS A 106 -0.86 -1.08 7.65
CA HIS A 106 -0.53 -0.66 6.28
C HIS A 106 -0.04 0.79 6.22
N PHE A 107 -0.54 1.70 7.07
CA PHE A 107 0.02 3.05 7.20
C PHE A 107 1.37 3.04 7.92
N VAL A 108 1.42 2.42 9.09
CA VAL A 108 2.60 2.46 9.99
C VAL A 108 3.80 1.78 9.36
N VAL A 109 3.63 0.58 8.80
CA VAL A 109 4.70 -0.22 8.20
C VAL A 109 5.18 0.43 6.90
N THR A 110 4.27 0.93 6.06
CA THR A 110 4.64 1.61 4.80
C THR A 110 5.42 2.90 5.09
N LEU A 111 4.95 3.73 6.03
CA LEU A 111 5.68 4.92 6.45
C LEU A 111 7.04 4.56 7.06
N GLY A 112 7.08 3.57 7.95
CA GLY A 112 8.32 3.09 8.56
C GLY A 112 9.32 2.58 7.51
N ALA A 113 8.84 1.87 6.48
CA ALA A 113 9.66 1.41 5.37
C ALA A 113 10.20 2.57 4.52
N LEU A 114 9.37 3.56 4.20
CA LEU A 114 9.80 4.77 3.50
C LEU A 114 10.86 5.54 4.28
N LEU A 115 10.66 5.75 5.59
CA LEU A 115 11.63 6.43 6.46
C LEU A 115 12.92 5.62 6.57
N TYR A 116 12.83 4.30 6.73
CA TYR A 116 14.01 3.42 6.73
C TYR A 116 14.79 3.56 5.42
N LEU A 117 14.12 3.47 4.28
CA LEU A 117 14.77 3.64 2.98
C LEU A 117 15.38 5.03 2.83
N TYR A 118 14.65 6.08 3.20
CA TYR A 118 15.13 7.46 3.10
C TYR A 118 16.42 7.69 3.91
N PHE A 119 16.46 7.23 5.15
CA PHE A 119 17.58 7.48 6.05
C PHE A 119 18.72 6.45 5.95
N ARG A 120 18.41 5.19 5.64
CA ARG A 120 19.38 4.08 5.66
C ARG A 120 19.73 3.55 4.29
N GLN A 121 18.85 3.68 3.30
CA GLN A 121 19.04 3.17 1.94
C GLN A 121 18.73 4.23 0.87
N PRO A 122 19.40 5.41 0.91
CA PRO A 122 19.05 6.55 0.06
C PRO A 122 19.17 6.26 -1.44
N GLU A 123 19.99 5.29 -1.84
CA GLU A 123 20.10 4.84 -3.23
C GLU A 123 18.89 4.03 -3.70
N ALA A 124 18.24 3.29 -2.79
CA ALA A 124 17.06 2.48 -3.11
C ALA A 124 15.75 3.27 -2.95
N TYR A 125 15.76 4.32 -2.12
CA TYR A 125 14.57 5.11 -1.77
C TYR A 125 13.82 5.66 -2.99
N PRO A 126 14.45 6.36 -3.96
CA PRO A 126 13.73 6.96 -5.09
C PRO A 126 12.93 5.94 -5.90
N ARG A 127 13.54 4.78 -6.16
CA ARG A 127 12.90 3.68 -6.90
C ARG A 127 11.67 3.16 -6.16
N TRP A 128 11.83 2.77 -4.90
CA TRP A 128 10.73 2.20 -4.12
C TRP A 128 9.62 3.22 -3.85
N ARG A 129 9.96 4.49 -3.59
CA ARG A 129 9.00 5.60 -3.51
C ARG A 129 8.20 5.73 -4.79
N THR A 130 8.86 5.80 -5.95
CA THR A 130 8.19 5.92 -7.26
C THR A 130 7.28 4.71 -7.51
N ILE A 131 7.74 3.49 -7.22
CA ILE A 131 6.91 2.27 -7.31
C ILE A 131 5.68 2.37 -6.41
N GLY A 132 5.83 2.82 -5.15
CA GLY A 132 4.73 2.98 -4.20
C GLY A 132 3.69 4.01 -4.66
N LEU A 133 4.16 5.17 -5.15
CA LEU A 133 3.28 6.22 -5.69
C LEU A 133 2.55 5.76 -6.95
N THR A 134 3.24 5.10 -7.88
CA THR A 134 2.62 4.55 -9.08
C THR A 134 1.61 3.45 -8.75
N THR A 135 1.96 2.52 -7.86
CA THR A 135 1.05 1.46 -7.38
C THR A 135 -0.22 2.08 -6.80
N THR A 136 -0.05 3.08 -5.93
CA THR A 136 -1.19 3.73 -5.28
C THR A 136 -2.03 4.48 -6.31
N GLY A 137 -1.42 5.26 -7.22
CA GLY A 137 -2.12 5.96 -8.29
C GLY A 137 -2.91 5.04 -9.23
N LEU A 138 -2.35 3.88 -9.58
CA LEU A 138 -3.05 2.86 -10.38
C LEU A 138 -4.23 2.26 -9.62
N ALA A 139 -4.08 2.00 -8.32
CA ALA A 139 -5.21 1.59 -7.48
C ALA A 139 -6.30 2.67 -7.41
N LEU A 140 -5.93 3.95 -7.40
CA LEU A 140 -6.89 5.05 -7.42
C LEU A 140 -7.77 5.01 -8.68
N ILE A 141 -7.14 4.76 -9.83
CA ILE A 141 -7.85 4.57 -11.09
C ILE A 141 -8.74 3.32 -11.02
N GLY A 142 -8.23 2.24 -10.43
CA GLY A 142 -8.95 0.98 -10.25
C GLY A 142 -10.26 1.15 -9.48
N PHE A 143 -10.23 1.75 -8.28
CA PHE A 143 -11.46 1.95 -7.51
C PHE A 143 -12.43 2.92 -8.19
N ALA A 144 -11.92 3.92 -8.90
CA ALA A 144 -12.76 4.90 -9.59
C ALA A 144 -13.48 4.26 -10.78
N ALA A 145 -12.79 3.33 -11.47
CA ALA A 145 -13.34 2.58 -12.59
C ALA A 145 -14.27 1.44 -12.14
N TYR A 146 -14.04 0.86 -10.97
CA TYR A 146 -14.79 -0.28 -10.46
C TYR A 146 -15.11 -0.12 -8.97
N PRO A 147 -16.04 0.80 -8.61
CA PRO A 147 -16.49 0.93 -7.24
C PRO A 147 -17.17 -0.37 -6.82
N LEU A 148 -16.72 -0.95 -5.71
CA LEU A 148 -17.10 -2.29 -5.28
C LEU A 148 -17.53 -2.26 -3.82
N MET A 149 -18.75 -2.72 -3.55
CA MET A 149 -19.26 -2.83 -2.20
C MET A 149 -18.58 -4.02 -1.47
N PRO A 150 -17.87 -3.78 -0.36
CA PRO A 150 -17.23 -4.84 0.41
C PRO A 150 -18.28 -5.76 1.08
N PRO A 151 -17.92 -7.03 1.39
CA PRO A 151 -18.87 -8.00 1.93
C PRO A 151 -19.58 -7.54 3.21
N ARG A 152 -18.88 -6.83 4.11
CA ARG A 152 -19.44 -6.31 5.36
C ARG A 152 -20.63 -5.35 5.18
N LEU A 153 -20.70 -4.67 4.05
CA LEU A 153 -21.77 -3.71 3.76
C LEU A 153 -23.00 -4.37 3.13
N LEU A 154 -22.94 -5.65 2.74
CA LEU A 154 -24.07 -6.34 2.12
C LEU A 154 -25.26 -6.46 3.08
N GLY A 155 -25.02 -6.84 4.33
CA GLY A 155 -26.05 -6.94 5.38
C GLY A 155 -26.29 -5.65 6.17
N ASN A 156 -25.42 -4.65 6.03
CA ASN A 156 -25.51 -3.40 6.77
C ASN A 156 -26.67 -2.53 6.23
N CYS A 157 -27.49 -1.96 7.11
CA CYS A 157 -28.63 -1.09 6.75
C CYS A 157 -28.37 0.42 6.98
N GLY A 158 -27.12 0.79 7.25
CA GLY A 158 -26.67 2.18 7.33
C GLY A 158 -26.53 2.84 5.96
N THR A 159 -26.05 4.08 5.94
CA THR A 159 -26.02 4.96 4.75
C THR A 159 -25.35 4.35 3.51
N TYR A 160 -24.33 3.51 3.69
CA TYR A 160 -23.56 2.91 2.60
C TYR A 160 -23.86 1.42 2.38
N GLY A 161 -24.75 0.84 3.18
CA GLY A 161 -25.04 -0.59 3.15
C GLY A 161 -26.18 -0.95 2.20
N ALA A 162 -26.24 -2.23 1.80
CA ALA A 162 -27.29 -2.74 0.91
C ALA A 162 -28.52 -3.29 1.64
N CYS A 163 -28.47 -3.43 2.97
CA CYS A 163 -29.55 -3.96 3.81
C CYS A 163 -30.12 -5.29 3.30
N ILE A 164 -29.26 -6.20 2.85
CA ILE A 164 -29.65 -7.54 2.39
C ILE A 164 -29.73 -8.44 3.62
N GLU A 165 -30.94 -8.71 4.11
CA GLU A 165 -31.18 -9.53 5.31
C GLU A 165 -30.59 -10.95 5.22
N SER A 166 -30.48 -11.50 4.01
CA SER A 166 -29.90 -12.82 3.76
C SER A 166 -28.37 -12.84 3.64
N SER A 167 -27.71 -11.68 3.81
CA SER A 167 -26.25 -11.60 3.78
C SER A 167 -25.65 -12.43 4.92
N PRO A 168 -24.65 -13.30 4.65
CA PRO A 168 -23.97 -14.05 5.69
C PRO A 168 -22.91 -13.22 6.45
N PHE A 169 -22.64 -12.00 5.99
CA PHE A 169 -21.56 -11.17 6.51
C PHE A 169 -22.02 -10.23 7.63
N VAL A 170 -21.12 -10.05 8.59
CA VAL A 170 -21.27 -9.12 9.71
C VAL A 170 -20.35 -7.92 9.49
N ASP A 171 -20.86 -6.71 9.76
CA ASP A 171 -20.05 -5.49 9.76
C ASP A 171 -19.23 -5.37 11.04
N THR A 172 -18.10 -6.07 11.07
CA THR A 172 -17.23 -6.12 12.24
C THR A 172 -16.65 -4.76 12.61
N VAL A 173 -16.59 -3.81 11.68
CA VAL A 173 -16.10 -2.45 11.95
C VAL A 173 -17.15 -1.67 12.72
N ALA A 174 -18.40 -1.72 12.28
CA ALA A 174 -19.52 -1.07 12.95
C ALA A 174 -19.85 -1.73 14.30
N GLU A 175 -19.84 -3.05 14.38
CA GLU A 175 -20.30 -3.78 15.56
C GLU A 175 -19.25 -3.90 16.67
N LEU A 176 -17.98 -4.14 16.31
CA LEU A 176 -16.91 -4.42 17.27
C LEU A 176 -15.87 -3.30 17.34
N GLY A 177 -15.76 -2.46 16.31
CA GLY A 177 -14.81 -1.35 16.25
C GLY A 177 -13.34 -1.78 16.30
N GLY A 178 -12.48 -0.84 16.72
CA GLY A 178 -11.04 -1.00 16.94
C GLY A 178 -10.54 -0.13 18.10
N LEU A 179 -9.21 -0.08 18.31
CA LEU A 179 -8.57 0.75 19.35
C LEU A 179 -9.01 2.21 19.19
N TRP A 180 -9.51 2.80 20.29
CA TRP A 180 -9.86 4.22 20.44
C TRP A 180 -10.97 4.74 19.52
N SER A 181 -12.03 3.95 19.29
CA SER A 181 -13.19 4.35 18.48
C SER A 181 -12.76 4.93 17.13
N PHE A 182 -12.55 4.02 16.16
CA PHE A 182 -12.57 4.36 14.74
C PHE A 182 -13.87 5.11 14.32
N ASP A 183 -14.84 5.17 15.23
CA ASP A 183 -16.06 5.99 15.30
C ASP A 183 -15.84 7.52 15.42
N SER A 184 -14.60 7.99 15.62
CA SER A 184 -14.31 9.43 15.73
C SER A 184 -14.34 10.17 14.39
N GLY A 185 -15.28 9.84 13.48
CA GLY A 185 -15.71 10.63 12.31
C GLY A 185 -14.65 11.03 11.28
N MET A 186 -13.36 10.81 11.55
CA MET A 186 -12.26 11.30 10.75
C MET A 186 -11.85 10.22 9.74
N MET A 187 -11.85 8.94 10.10
CA MET A 187 -11.49 7.88 9.13
C MET A 187 -12.67 7.43 8.25
N GLU A 188 -13.90 7.41 8.78
CA GLU A 188 -15.10 7.05 8.00
C GLU A 188 -15.43 8.10 6.92
N ASN A 189 -15.30 9.40 7.26
CA ASN A 189 -15.46 10.50 6.29
C ASN A 189 -14.23 10.69 5.37
N LEU A 190 -13.08 10.10 5.70
CA LEU A 190 -11.87 10.15 4.85
C LEU A 190 -11.67 8.92 3.97
N SER A 191 -12.35 7.79 4.24
CA SER A 191 -12.21 6.52 3.51
C SER A 191 -13.37 6.28 2.54
N ASN A 192 -13.03 5.87 1.32
CA ASN A 192 -14.01 5.50 0.31
C ASN A 192 -14.58 4.11 0.65
N GLN A 193 -15.84 4.06 1.10
CA GLN A 193 -16.50 2.82 1.54
C GLN A 193 -16.66 1.79 0.41
N TYR A 194 -16.57 2.21 -0.86
CA TYR A 194 -16.67 1.33 -2.03
C TYR A 194 -15.33 1.08 -2.73
N ALA A 195 -14.19 1.39 -2.08
CA ALA A 195 -12.85 1.15 -2.63
C ALA A 195 -12.30 -0.24 -2.27
N ALA A 196 -13.11 -1.29 -2.38
CA ALA A 196 -12.66 -2.66 -2.10
C ALA A 196 -11.69 -3.18 -3.18
N MET A 197 -11.97 -2.95 -4.46
CA MET A 197 -11.11 -3.40 -5.57
C MET A 197 -10.34 -2.22 -6.19
N PRO A 198 -9.01 -2.33 -6.40
CA PRO A 198 -8.09 -3.36 -5.91
C PRO A 198 -7.64 -3.10 -4.45
N SER A 199 -7.29 -4.15 -3.71
CA SER A 199 -6.93 -4.03 -2.29
C SER A 199 -5.59 -3.31 -2.09
N LEU A 200 -5.65 -2.03 -1.70
CA LEU A 200 -4.48 -1.25 -1.31
C LEU A 200 -3.83 -1.75 -0.02
N HIS A 201 -4.61 -2.29 0.92
CA HIS A 201 -4.10 -2.93 2.13
C HIS A 201 -3.08 -4.02 1.76
N PHE A 202 -3.48 -4.93 0.88
CA PHE A 202 -2.62 -6.01 0.42
C PHE A 202 -1.45 -5.49 -0.42
N ALA A 203 -1.71 -4.57 -1.35
CA ALA A 203 -0.66 -4.00 -2.21
C ALA A 203 0.44 -3.30 -1.40
N TRP A 204 0.10 -2.50 -0.39
CA TRP A 204 1.06 -1.81 0.47
C TRP A 204 1.81 -2.77 1.40
N ALA A 205 1.14 -3.81 1.89
CA ALA A 205 1.79 -4.86 2.66
C ALA A 205 2.83 -5.61 1.82
N LEU A 206 2.46 -5.99 0.59
CA LEU A 206 3.37 -6.64 -0.36
C LEU A 206 4.51 -5.71 -0.79
N TRP A 207 4.23 -4.42 -1.00
CA TRP A 207 5.25 -3.41 -1.29
C TRP A 207 6.26 -3.31 -0.16
N SER A 208 5.79 -3.25 1.09
CA SER A 208 6.66 -3.14 2.26
C SER A 208 7.55 -4.37 2.41
N TYR A 209 7.02 -5.58 2.18
CA TYR A 209 7.82 -6.81 2.11
C TYR A 209 8.91 -6.71 1.03
N LEU A 210 8.54 -6.40 -0.21
CA LEU A 210 9.45 -6.36 -1.34
C LEU A 210 10.54 -5.28 -1.18
N ALA A 211 10.15 -4.12 -0.62
CA ALA A 211 11.03 -2.99 -0.42
C ALA A 211 12.07 -3.22 0.70
N LEU A 212 11.67 -3.91 1.77
CA LEU A 212 12.54 -4.14 2.93
C LEU A 212 13.38 -5.41 2.83
N LYS A 213 12.86 -6.47 2.20
CA LYS A 213 13.50 -7.79 2.13
C LYS A 213 15.00 -7.73 1.77
N PRO A 214 15.48 -6.92 0.80
CA PRO A 214 16.90 -6.87 0.45
C PRO A 214 17.82 -6.34 1.54
N PHE A 215 17.28 -5.63 2.55
CA PHE A 215 18.04 -4.88 3.54
C PHE A 215 17.90 -5.43 4.97
N VAL A 216 17.18 -6.53 5.15
CA VAL A 216 16.93 -7.15 6.46
C VAL A 216 17.72 -8.44 6.57
N GLU A 217 18.72 -8.47 7.45
CA GLU A 217 19.53 -9.67 7.71
C GLU A 217 18.96 -10.54 8.84
N ASN A 218 18.22 -9.92 9.78
CA ASN A 218 17.67 -10.63 10.93
C ASN A 218 16.55 -11.59 10.48
N LYS A 219 16.74 -12.89 10.72
CA LYS A 219 15.80 -13.96 10.34
C LYS A 219 14.39 -13.78 10.91
N LEU A 220 14.27 -13.33 12.15
CA LEU A 220 12.95 -13.10 12.76
C LEU A 220 12.21 -11.97 12.04
N ILE A 221 12.91 -10.89 11.72
CA ILE A 221 12.33 -9.77 10.97
C ILE A 221 11.99 -10.21 9.55
N GLN A 222 12.83 -11.02 8.89
CA GLN A 222 12.52 -11.56 7.55
C GLN A 222 11.22 -12.38 7.55
N VAL A 223 11.04 -13.25 8.55
CA VAL A 223 9.80 -14.02 8.70
C VAL A 223 8.61 -13.08 8.94
N ALA A 224 8.77 -12.07 9.81
CA ALA A 224 7.70 -11.11 10.07
C ALA A 224 7.28 -10.33 8.81
N ILE A 225 8.22 -9.78 8.04
CA ILE A 225 7.89 -9.05 6.80
C ILE A 225 7.32 -9.98 5.72
N TRP A 226 7.74 -11.24 5.68
CA TRP A 226 7.23 -12.22 4.72
C TRP A 226 5.79 -12.66 5.05
N LEU A 227 5.48 -12.84 6.34
CA LEU A 227 4.13 -13.17 6.79
C LEU A 227 3.17 -11.98 6.63
N TYR A 228 3.68 -10.76 6.67
CA TYR A 228 2.85 -9.56 6.73
C TYR A 228 1.78 -9.46 5.63
N PRO A 229 2.07 -9.64 4.31
CA PRO A 229 1.03 -9.63 3.28
C PRO A 229 -0.05 -10.69 3.47
N SER A 230 0.33 -11.90 3.92
CA SER A 230 -0.62 -13.00 4.14
C SER A 230 -1.50 -12.73 5.37
N CYS A 231 -0.93 -12.19 6.45
CA CYS A 231 -1.70 -11.74 7.60
C CYS A 231 -2.66 -10.61 7.23
N THR A 232 -2.24 -9.69 6.36
CA THR A 232 -3.10 -8.61 5.86
C THR A 232 -4.25 -9.16 5.02
N LEU A 233 -3.99 -10.07 4.08
CA LEU A 233 -5.03 -10.77 3.30
C LEU A 233 -6.04 -11.45 4.23
N PHE A 234 -5.55 -12.23 5.19
CA PHE A 234 -6.42 -12.90 6.15
C PHE A 234 -7.26 -11.89 6.93
N ALA A 235 -6.64 -10.83 7.47
CA ALA A 235 -7.32 -9.82 8.27
C ALA A 235 -8.43 -9.08 7.49
N ILE A 236 -8.21 -8.73 6.22
CA ILE A 236 -9.23 -8.06 5.40
C ILE A 236 -10.39 -8.97 5.01
N VAL A 237 -10.12 -10.27 4.82
CA VAL A 237 -11.16 -11.26 4.47
C VAL A 237 -11.98 -11.65 5.70
N VAL A 238 -11.34 -11.95 6.83
CA VAL A 238 -12.05 -12.37 8.05
C VAL A 238 -12.92 -11.25 8.63
N THR A 239 -12.55 -9.98 8.38
CA THR A 239 -13.34 -8.80 8.77
C THR A 239 -14.33 -8.38 7.69
N ALA A 240 -14.49 -9.16 6.61
CA ALA A 240 -15.39 -8.89 5.49
C ALA A 240 -15.16 -7.51 4.82
N ASN A 241 -13.96 -6.96 4.91
CA ASN A 241 -13.60 -5.69 4.26
C ASN A 241 -13.24 -5.86 2.79
N HIS A 242 -12.84 -7.06 2.39
CA HIS A 242 -12.44 -7.35 1.02
C HIS A 242 -12.84 -8.77 0.65
N TYR A 243 -13.12 -8.97 -0.63
CA TYR A 243 -13.11 -10.28 -1.29
C TYR A 243 -11.66 -10.73 -1.47
N TRP A 244 -11.37 -12.03 -1.53
CA TRP A 244 -10.00 -12.49 -1.76
C TRP A 244 -9.49 -12.08 -3.15
N ILE A 245 -10.38 -11.96 -4.15
CA ILE A 245 -10.03 -11.47 -5.49
C ILE A 245 -9.54 -10.02 -5.44
N ASP A 246 -10.00 -9.20 -4.49
CA ASP A 246 -9.49 -7.83 -4.31
C ASP A 246 -7.98 -7.81 -4.05
N ALA A 247 -7.48 -8.79 -3.30
CA ALA A 247 -6.05 -8.95 -3.03
C ALA A 247 -5.28 -9.42 -4.27
N VAL A 248 -5.89 -10.25 -5.13
CA VAL A 248 -5.33 -10.57 -6.45
C VAL A 248 -5.20 -9.29 -7.28
N GLY A 249 -6.24 -8.46 -7.30
CA GLY A 249 -6.20 -7.13 -7.92
C GLY A 249 -5.07 -6.26 -7.35
N GLY A 250 -4.90 -6.25 -6.03
CA GLY A 250 -3.80 -5.56 -5.35
C GLY A 250 -2.42 -6.08 -5.78
N GLY A 251 -2.26 -7.41 -5.92
CA GLY A 251 -1.06 -8.07 -6.42
C GLY A 251 -0.74 -7.70 -7.88
N LEU A 252 -1.74 -7.64 -8.74
CA LEU A 252 -1.58 -7.20 -10.13
C LEU A 252 -1.18 -5.72 -10.22
N ILE A 253 -1.78 -4.87 -9.38
CA ILE A 253 -1.48 -3.43 -9.38
C ILE A 253 -0.08 -3.12 -8.87
N ILE A 254 0.41 -3.81 -7.84
CA ILE A 254 1.81 -3.65 -7.45
C ILE A 254 2.78 -4.21 -8.50
N LEU A 255 2.43 -5.29 -9.20
CA LEU A 255 3.25 -5.78 -10.31
C LEU A 255 3.36 -4.72 -11.42
N ALA A 256 2.23 -4.12 -11.81
CA ALA A 256 2.20 -3.02 -12.77
C ALA A 256 2.96 -1.78 -12.25
N GLY A 257 2.75 -1.41 -10.99
CA GLY A 257 3.44 -0.30 -10.33
C GLY A 257 4.95 -0.51 -10.23
N TYR A 258 5.40 -1.75 -10.00
CA TYR A 258 6.81 -2.12 -10.02
C TYR A 258 7.40 -1.94 -11.43
N TRP A 259 6.71 -2.43 -12.45
CA TRP A 259 7.16 -2.35 -13.84
C TRP A 259 7.21 -0.92 -14.37
N ILE A 260 6.14 -0.13 -14.16
CA ILE A 260 6.04 1.27 -14.57
C ILE A 260 6.99 2.13 -13.72
N GLY A 261 6.92 2.00 -12.40
CA GLY A 261 7.70 2.81 -11.47
C GLY A 261 9.20 2.60 -11.61
N SER A 262 9.65 1.37 -11.86
CA SER A 262 11.08 1.11 -12.14
C SER A 262 11.52 1.80 -13.44
N ARG A 263 10.72 1.73 -14.51
CA ARG A 263 11.03 2.42 -15.79
C ARG A 263 11.05 3.94 -15.65
N LEU A 264 10.09 4.50 -14.90
CA LEU A 264 10.04 5.94 -14.63
C LEU A 264 11.28 6.40 -13.86
N GLN A 265 11.72 5.60 -12.89
CA GLN A 265 12.93 5.92 -12.13
C GLN A 265 14.19 5.81 -13.00
N GLU A 266 14.35 4.72 -13.76
CA GLU A 266 15.47 4.53 -14.69
C GLU A 266 15.55 5.67 -15.72
N TRP A 267 14.40 6.08 -16.26
CA TRP A 267 14.30 7.22 -17.18
C TRP A 267 14.72 8.53 -16.50
N SER A 268 14.27 8.77 -15.26
CA SER A 268 14.67 9.95 -14.48
C SER A 268 16.18 9.96 -14.21
N ASP A 269 16.76 8.80 -13.92
CA ASP A 269 18.20 8.65 -13.62
C ASP A 269 19.06 8.85 -14.87
N SER A 270 18.54 8.51 -16.05
CA SER A 270 19.22 8.68 -17.34
C SER A 270 19.37 10.14 -17.81
N ARG A 271 18.77 11.12 -17.11
CA ARG A 271 18.77 12.54 -17.50
C ARG A 271 19.49 13.42 -16.47
N PRO A 272 20.79 13.71 -16.65
CA PRO A 272 21.58 14.52 -15.72
C PRO A 272 21.01 15.93 -15.45
N PHE A 273 20.30 16.51 -16.43
CA PHE A 273 19.68 17.84 -16.29
C PHE A 273 18.58 17.90 -15.20
N LEU A 274 17.86 16.80 -14.95
CA LEU A 274 16.87 16.71 -13.87
C LEU A 274 17.51 16.54 -12.48
N ARG A 275 18.83 16.29 -12.44
CA ARG A 275 19.64 16.15 -11.23
C ARG A 275 20.37 17.44 -10.84
N ASN A 276 20.55 18.37 -11.78
CA ASN A 276 21.36 19.58 -11.63
C ASN A 276 20.55 20.88 -11.53
N SER A 277 19.23 20.84 -11.73
CA SER A 277 18.33 21.97 -11.45
C SER A 277 17.73 21.90 -10.03
N SER A 278 18.36 21.12 -9.14
CA SER A 278 17.85 20.75 -7.81
C SER A 278 18.88 20.98 -6.71
#